data_AF-A0A7S4WJX2-F1
#
_entry.id   AF-A0A7S4WJX2-F1
#
_cell.length_a   1.000
_cell.length_b   1.000
_cell.length_c   1.000
_cell.angle_alpha   90.00
_cell.angle_beta   90.00
_cell.angle_gamma   90.00
#
_symmetry.space_group_name_H-M   'P 1'
#
loop_
_entity.id
_entity.type
_entity.pdbx_description
1 polymer ?
#
loop_
_entity_poly.entity_id
_entity_poly.type
_entity_poly.pdbx_seq_one_letter_code
_entity_poly.pdbx_strand_id
1 'polypeptide(L)'
;KPFSFKAFEFRQFVRPPHTAQYPCSWTGLSMLSVWARTWGFLSVLMVLAGLLSLLQSRQSLLVVIGERSGRTPGLDVLYRDLDQLFKDSGETGLEGHSSPDGALAVQTAHYDAWAMLPSTRTICETGFNAGHSALRFLVKSRARLIEFDIGEHAYAKLAAKFLQERFPGRLVNVWGNSTVTLPQYH
;
A
#
# COMPACT_ATOMS: atom_id res chain seq x y z
N LYS A 1 -22.76 28.93 -30.86
CA LYS A 1 -24.03 28.28 -30.43
C LYS A 1 -23.67 27.30 -29.31
N PRO A 2 -24.39 27.29 -28.17
CA PRO A 2 -24.03 26.49 -27.00
C PRO A 2 -24.79 25.15 -26.96
N PHE A 3 -24.13 24.09 -26.50
CA PHE A 3 -24.71 22.84 -25.97
C PHE A 3 -23.60 22.11 -25.19
N SER A 4 -23.82 21.33 -24.14
CA SER A 4 -24.87 21.30 -23.10
C SER A 4 -24.40 20.24 -22.09
N PHE A 5 -24.36 20.57 -20.79
CA PHE A 5 -24.16 19.52 -19.78
C PHE A 5 -25.37 18.58 -19.77
N LYS A 6 -25.13 17.27 -19.76
CA LYS A 6 -26.12 16.27 -19.34
C LYS A 6 -25.62 15.56 -18.10
N ALA A 7 -26.36 15.74 -17.01
CA ALA A 7 -26.29 14.85 -15.86
C ALA A 7 -26.75 13.44 -16.27
N PHE A 8 -26.26 12.42 -15.57
CA PHE A 8 -26.77 11.05 -15.70
C PHE A 8 -27.39 10.61 -14.38
N GLU A 9 -28.62 10.12 -14.45
CA GLU A 9 -29.45 9.80 -13.27
C GLU A 9 -29.00 8.54 -12.54
N PHE A 10 -29.18 8.57 -11.22
CA PHE A 10 -29.32 7.37 -10.40
C PHE A 10 -30.56 6.57 -10.85
N ARG A 11 -30.41 5.27 -11.10
CA ARG A 11 -31.55 4.33 -11.11
C ARG A 11 -31.49 3.42 -9.90
N GLN A 12 -32.38 3.66 -8.95
CA GLN A 12 -32.75 2.66 -7.94
C GLN A 12 -33.51 1.52 -8.62
N PHE A 13 -33.23 0.28 -8.24
CA PHE A 13 -33.99 -0.89 -8.70
C PHE A 13 -34.85 -1.40 -7.54
N VAL A 14 -36.17 -1.35 -7.72
CA VAL A 14 -37.16 -1.93 -6.80
C VAL A 14 -38.13 -2.78 -7.62
N ARG A 15 -38.29 -4.06 -7.26
CA ARG A 15 -39.48 -4.87 -7.57
C ARG A 15 -39.72 -5.91 -6.45
N PRO A 16 -40.97 -6.38 -6.26
CA PRO A 16 -41.48 -6.54 -4.90
C PRO A 16 -42.05 -7.97 -4.68
N PRO A 17 -43.15 -8.24 -3.91
CA PRO A 17 -43.13 -9.28 -2.89
C PRO A 17 -44.01 -10.50 -3.22
N HIS A 18 -43.90 -11.58 -2.43
CA HIS A 18 -45.00 -12.54 -2.29
C HIS A 18 -45.18 -13.03 -0.84
N THR A 19 -46.45 -13.31 -0.52
CA THR A 19 -47.06 -13.49 0.80
C THR A 19 -47.27 -14.95 1.17
N ALA A 20 -47.28 -15.30 2.47
CA ALA A 20 -48.03 -16.45 3.00
C ALA A 20 -48.34 -16.33 4.52
N GLN A 21 -49.52 -16.84 4.93
CA GLN A 21 -50.17 -16.69 6.24
C GLN A 21 -51.05 -17.94 6.53
N TYR A 22 -51.62 -18.22 7.72
CA TYR A 22 -51.69 -17.45 8.98
C TYR A 22 -51.14 -18.22 10.21
N PRO A 23 -51.82 -19.18 10.90
CA PRO A 23 -51.76 -19.15 12.37
C PRO A 23 -51.58 -20.51 13.09
N CYS A 24 -51.26 -20.45 14.39
CA CYS A 24 -51.95 -21.27 15.41
C CYS A 24 -51.76 -20.70 16.82
N SER A 25 -52.87 -20.40 17.49
CA SER A 25 -52.92 -19.96 18.89
C SER A 25 -53.56 -21.04 19.75
N TRP A 26 -52.94 -21.42 20.87
CA TRP A 26 -53.64 -22.10 21.96
C TRP A 26 -53.14 -21.59 23.31
N THR A 27 -54.10 -21.26 24.18
CA THR A 27 -53.91 -20.83 25.57
C THR A 27 -53.81 -22.03 26.50
N GLY A 28 -53.00 -21.95 27.56
CA GLY A 28 -52.99 -22.95 28.63
C GLY A 28 -52.17 -22.50 29.84
N LEU A 29 -52.79 -22.45 31.02
CA LEU A 29 -52.18 -21.98 32.27
C LEU A 29 -51.53 -23.10 33.09
N SER A 30 -50.65 -22.68 34.00
CA SER A 30 -50.33 -23.27 35.31
C SER A 30 -49.26 -24.37 35.46
N MET A 31 -48.30 -24.04 36.34
CA MET A 31 -47.72 -24.83 37.45
C MET A 31 -47.30 -26.29 37.23
N LEU A 32 -45.99 -26.54 37.41
CA LEU A 32 -45.33 -27.59 38.23
C LEU A 32 -43.85 -27.70 37.78
N SER A 33 -42.90 -27.06 38.46
CA SER A 33 -42.17 -27.54 39.66
C SER A 33 -40.85 -28.28 39.36
N VAL A 34 -39.73 -27.61 39.70
CA VAL A 34 -38.49 -28.22 40.23
C VAL A 34 -37.72 -29.24 39.36
N TRP A 35 -37.24 -28.83 38.17
CA TRP A 35 -36.10 -29.52 37.49
C TRP A 35 -35.05 -28.58 36.85
N ALA A 36 -35.24 -27.26 36.92
CA ALA A 36 -34.31 -26.29 36.35
C ALA A 36 -33.21 -25.86 37.36
N ARG A 37 -32.03 -26.52 37.35
CA ARG A 37 -30.80 -25.93 37.93
C ARG A 37 -29.43 -26.49 37.53
N THR A 38 -29.30 -27.65 36.88
CA THR A 38 -27.98 -28.25 36.59
C THR A 38 -27.64 -28.48 35.10
N TRP A 39 -28.62 -28.57 34.20
CA TRP A 39 -28.38 -28.83 32.76
C TRP A 39 -28.45 -27.59 31.84
N GLY A 40 -28.70 -26.39 32.40
CA GLY A 40 -28.70 -25.14 31.63
C GLY A 40 -27.31 -24.54 31.40
N PHE A 41 -26.39 -24.70 32.36
CA PHE A 41 -25.12 -23.97 32.36
C PHE A 41 -24.08 -24.53 31.38
N LEU A 42 -23.99 -25.85 31.18
CA LEU A 42 -23.05 -26.41 30.20
C LEU A 42 -23.44 -26.06 28.75
N SER A 43 -24.74 -26.11 28.43
CA SER A 43 -25.22 -25.87 27.06
C SER A 43 -24.98 -24.41 26.60
N VAL A 44 -25.14 -23.44 27.51
CA VAL A 44 -24.84 -22.03 27.20
C VAL A 44 -23.34 -21.81 27.02
N LEU A 45 -22.49 -22.46 27.84
CA LEU A 45 -21.03 -22.34 27.72
C LEU A 45 -20.51 -22.91 26.39
N MET A 46 -21.02 -24.05 25.96
CA MET A 46 -20.67 -24.69 24.67
C MET A 46 -21.02 -23.80 23.47
N VAL A 47 -22.21 -23.19 23.47
CA VAL A 47 -22.65 -22.30 22.38
C VAL A 47 -21.82 -21.02 22.32
N LEU A 48 -21.47 -20.44 23.48
CA LEU A 48 -20.59 -19.27 23.55
C LEU A 48 -19.17 -19.57 23.07
N ALA A 49 -18.60 -20.72 23.42
CA ALA A 49 -17.28 -21.13 22.95
C ALA A 49 -17.24 -21.32 21.42
N GLY A 50 -18.27 -21.96 20.84
CA GLY A 50 -18.39 -22.13 19.38
C GLY A 50 -18.53 -20.80 18.63
N LEU A 51 -19.31 -19.85 19.17
CA LEU A 51 -19.42 -18.50 18.61
C LEU A 51 -18.10 -17.73 18.69
N LEU A 52 -17.33 -17.89 19.77
CA LEU A 52 -16.01 -17.27 19.92
C LEU A 52 -15.02 -17.81 18.88
N SER A 53 -14.99 -19.13 18.65
CA SER A 53 -14.14 -19.74 17.60
C SER A 53 -14.52 -19.29 16.18
N LEU A 54 -15.82 -19.11 15.89
CA LEU A 54 -16.29 -18.59 14.60
C LEU A 54 -15.98 -17.09 14.40
N LEU A 55 -15.96 -16.30 15.48
CA LEU A 55 -15.49 -14.91 15.45
C LEU A 55 -13.98 -14.83 15.22
N GLN A 56 -13.21 -15.67 15.90
CA GLN A 56 -11.74 -15.68 15.80
C GLN A 56 -11.27 -16.19 14.43
N SER A 57 -11.97 -17.18 13.84
CA SER A 57 -11.75 -17.63 12.45
C SER A 57 -11.99 -16.54 11.40
N ARG A 58 -12.86 -15.55 11.66
CA ARG A 58 -13.16 -14.45 10.72
C ARG A 58 -12.20 -13.27 10.81
N GLN A 59 -11.40 -13.14 11.87
CA GLN A 59 -10.42 -12.05 11.98
C GLN A 59 -9.18 -12.27 11.08
N SER A 60 -8.83 -13.53 10.79
CA SER A 60 -7.69 -13.86 9.90
C SER A 60 -7.90 -13.52 8.42
N LEU A 61 -9.13 -13.18 7.99
CA LEU A 61 -9.43 -12.85 6.58
C LEU A 61 -9.73 -11.36 6.34
N LEU A 62 -9.70 -10.53 7.38
CA LEU A 62 -10.04 -9.09 7.30
C LEU A 62 -8.83 -8.14 7.41
N VAL A 63 -7.61 -8.69 7.47
CA VAL A 63 -6.35 -7.93 7.48
C VAL A 63 -5.70 -7.86 6.09
N VAL A 64 -6.12 -8.70 5.13
CA VAL A 64 -5.51 -8.80 3.79
C VAL A 64 -6.12 -7.82 2.77
N ILE A 65 -7.19 -7.10 3.13
CA ILE A 65 -7.81 -6.07 2.27
C ILE A 65 -7.71 -4.69 2.94
N GLY A 66 -6.49 -4.34 3.37
CA GLY A 66 -6.11 -2.95 3.60
C GLY A 66 -6.24 -2.17 2.27
N GLU A 67 -6.89 -1.02 2.33
CA GLU A 67 -7.33 -0.26 1.15
C GLU A 67 -6.18 0.01 0.16
N ARG A 68 -6.33 -0.47 -1.09
CA ARG A 68 -5.60 0.08 -2.25
C ARG A 68 -6.16 1.47 -2.62
N SER A 69 -6.10 2.39 -1.67
CA SER A 69 -6.16 3.82 -1.97
C SER A 69 -4.85 4.21 -2.66
N GLY A 70 -4.91 4.94 -3.78
CA GLY A 70 -3.76 5.27 -4.64
C GLY A 70 -2.77 6.28 -4.05
N ARG A 71 -2.45 6.17 -2.76
CA ARG A 71 -1.48 6.99 -2.04
C ARG A 71 -0.22 6.17 -1.83
N THR A 72 0.87 6.57 -2.48
CA THR A 72 2.22 6.05 -2.22
C THR A 72 2.52 6.09 -0.71
N PRO A 73 3.11 5.04 -0.12
CA PRO A 73 3.51 5.06 1.30
C PRO A 73 4.46 6.20 1.63
N GLY A 74 4.58 6.55 2.91
CA GLY A 74 5.52 7.56 3.38
C GLY A 74 6.96 7.22 3.00
N LEU A 75 7.80 8.25 2.80
CA LEU A 75 9.21 8.08 2.43
C LEU A 75 9.96 7.20 3.44
N ASP A 76 9.64 7.31 4.73
CA ASP A 76 10.22 6.51 5.80
C ASP A 76 9.83 5.02 5.69
N VAL A 77 8.60 4.72 5.28
CA VAL A 77 8.14 3.35 5.01
C VAL A 77 8.91 2.77 3.83
N LEU A 78 9.02 3.54 2.74
CA LEU A 78 9.70 3.07 1.53
C LEU A 78 11.21 2.92 1.70
N TYR A 79 11.85 3.73 2.55
CA TYR A 79 13.24 3.49 2.95
C TYR A 79 13.38 2.19 3.74
N ARG A 80 12.51 1.92 4.71
CA ARG A 80 12.53 0.64 5.45
C ARG A 80 12.30 -0.57 4.53
N ASP A 81 11.35 -0.47 3.59
CA ASP A 81 11.11 -1.51 2.58
C ASP A 81 12.36 -1.77 1.71
N LEU A 82 13.04 -0.70 1.27
CA LEU A 82 14.23 -0.78 0.41
C LEU A 82 15.44 -1.34 1.19
N ASP A 83 15.65 -0.89 2.43
CA ASP A 83 16.68 -1.43 3.33
C ASP A 83 16.42 -2.90 3.68
N GLN A 84 15.15 -3.31 3.77
CA GLN A 84 14.78 -4.71 4.02
C GLN A 84 15.03 -5.58 2.78
N LEU A 85 14.73 -5.09 1.58
CA LEU A 85 15.02 -5.78 0.32
C LEU A 85 16.50 -6.21 0.23
N PHE A 86 17.43 -5.32 0.58
CA PHE A 86 18.86 -5.64 0.55
C PHE A 86 19.29 -6.67 1.60
N LYS A 87 18.68 -6.62 2.80
CA LYS A 87 18.92 -7.62 3.85
C LYS A 87 18.42 -9.00 3.41
N ASP A 88 17.22 -9.05 2.81
CA ASP A 88 16.60 -10.29 2.34
C ASP A 88 17.34 -10.90 1.14
N SER A 89 17.99 -10.07 0.30
CA SER A 89 18.85 -10.54 -0.79
C SER A 89 20.30 -10.87 -0.37
N GLY A 90 20.68 -10.59 0.88
CA GLY A 90 22.05 -10.79 1.39
C GLY A 90 23.09 -9.81 0.84
N GLU A 91 22.65 -8.65 0.32
CA GLU A 91 23.55 -7.60 -0.18
C GLU A 91 24.23 -6.88 1.01
N THR A 92 25.52 -6.60 0.88
CA THR A 92 26.32 -5.92 1.93
C THR A 92 27.22 -4.86 1.30
N GLY A 93 27.67 -3.87 2.10
CA GLY A 93 28.48 -2.77 1.58
C GLY A 93 27.71 -1.84 0.64
N LEU A 94 26.46 -1.52 0.99
CA LEU A 94 25.61 -0.63 0.20
C LEU A 94 26.18 0.80 0.16
N GLU A 95 26.21 1.38 -1.03
CA GLU A 95 26.56 2.78 -1.26
C GLU A 95 25.31 3.62 -1.58
N GLY A 96 25.38 4.92 -1.36
CA GLY A 96 24.28 5.85 -1.66
C GLY A 96 23.19 5.89 -0.58
N HIS A 97 23.52 6.44 0.59
CA HIS A 97 22.55 6.66 1.67
C HIS A 97 21.96 8.08 1.62
N SER A 98 20.70 8.24 2.07
CA SER A 98 20.05 9.56 2.23
C SER A 98 19.36 9.65 3.59
N SER A 99 19.77 10.62 4.40
CA SER A 99 19.18 10.91 5.71
C SER A 99 18.73 12.37 5.80
N PRO A 100 17.53 12.67 6.37
CA PRO A 100 17.14 14.03 6.72
C PRO A 100 17.92 14.59 7.94
N ASP A 101 18.66 13.73 8.65
CA ASP A 101 19.34 14.04 9.90
C ASP A 101 20.87 13.91 9.78
N GLY A 102 21.60 14.53 10.71
CA GLY A 102 23.05 14.45 10.79
C GLY A 102 23.77 15.08 9.60
N ALA A 103 24.90 14.51 9.20
CA ALA A 103 25.79 15.09 8.18
C ALA A 103 25.14 15.22 6.78
N LEU A 104 24.09 14.44 6.47
CA LEU A 104 23.41 14.44 5.17
C LEU A 104 22.17 15.35 5.11
N ALA A 105 21.78 15.97 6.23
CA ALA A 105 20.57 16.80 6.32
C ALA A 105 20.57 17.95 5.29
N VAL A 106 21.71 18.61 5.09
CA VAL A 106 21.84 19.72 4.12
C VAL A 106 21.68 19.21 2.68
N GLN A 107 22.29 18.07 2.35
CA GLN A 107 22.20 17.46 1.03
C GLN A 107 20.75 17.04 0.72
N THR A 108 20.08 16.35 1.64
CA THR A 108 18.70 15.89 1.40
C THR A 108 17.67 17.02 1.44
N ALA A 109 17.96 18.14 2.11
CA ALA A 109 17.18 19.37 2.02
C ALA A 109 17.30 20.02 0.62
N HIS A 110 18.48 20.01 -0.02
CA HIS A 110 18.63 20.45 -1.41
C HIS A 110 17.86 19.54 -2.38
N TYR A 111 17.89 18.22 -2.18
CA TYR A 111 17.11 17.27 -2.97
C TYR A 111 15.60 17.55 -2.87
N ASP A 112 15.08 17.75 -1.64
CA ASP A 112 13.68 18.13 -1.44
C ASP A 112 13.33 19.45 -2.13
N ALA A 113 14.20 20.46 -2.03
CA ALA A 113 13.98 21.75 -2.68
C ALA A 113 13.85 21.61 -4.21
N TRP A 114 14.76 20.88 -4.87
CA TRP A 114 14.70 20.65 -6.32
C TRP A 114 13.50 19.78 -6.74
N ALA A 115 13.16 18.76 -5.94
CA ALA A 115 12.04 17.86 -6.18
C ALA A 115 10.67 18.57 -6.10
N MET A 116 10.54 19.52 -5.18
CA MET A 116 9.28 20.20 -4.87
C MET A 116 9.02 21.46 -5.71
N LEU A 117 9.98 21.90 -6.54
CA LEU A 117 9.77 22.99 -7.50
C LEU A 117 8.62 22.63 -8.48
N PRO A 118 7.56 23.45 -8.61
CA PRO A 118 6.42 23.14 -9.48
C PRO A 118 6.76 23.01 -10.98
N SER A 119 7.89 23.58 -11.39
CA SER A 119 8.43 23.52 -12.75
C SER A 119 9.24 22.27 -13.06
N THR A 120 9.67 21.49 -12.05
CA THR A 120 10.48 20.28 -12.26
C THR A 120 9.65 19.19 -12.95
N ARG A 121 9.93 18.95 -14.23
CA ARG A 121 9.27 17.91 -15.05
C ARG A 121 10.11 16.65 -15.23
N THR A 122 11.42 16.82 -15.23
CA THR A 122 12.41 15.74 -15.34
C THR A 122 13.52 16.01 -14.32
N ILE A 123 14.04 14.97 -13.69
CA ILE A 123 15.23 14.98 -12.85
C ILE A 123 16.19 13.95 -13.46
N CYS A 124 17.46 14.32 -13.56
CA CYS A 124 18.53 13.41 -14.01
C CYS A 124 19.57 13.30 -12.89
N GLU A 125 19.92 12.09 -12.50
CA GLU A 125 20.92 11.78 -11.47
C GLU A 125 22.00 10.85 -12.05
N THR A 126 23.19 10.85 -11.45
CA THR A 126 24.31 10.01 -11.86
C THR A 126 24.95 9.41 -10.62
N GLY A 127 25.10 8.08 -10.59
CA GLY A 127 25.38 7.34 -9.36
C GLY A 127 24.09 7.01 -8.62
N PHE A 128 23.32 6.08 -9.18
CA PHE A 128 22.07 5.59 -8.58
C PHE A 128 22.37 4.74 -7.33
N ASN A 129 23.43 3.92 -7.39
CA ASN A 129 23.89 3.04 -6.32
C ASN A 129 22.70 2.26 -5.68
N ALA A 130 22.43 2.40 -4.38
CA ALA A 130 21.29 1.76 -3.72
C ALA A 130 19.92 2.46 -3.93
N GLY A 131 19.88 3.62 -4.57
CA GLY A 131 18.64 4.29 -4.99
C GLY A 131 17.90 5.10 -3.92
N HIS A 132 18.52 5.41 -2.77
CA HIS A 132 17.86 6.19 -1.70
C HIS A 132 17.58 7.66 -2.09
N SER A 133 18.43 8.27 -2.90
CA SER A 133 18.24 9.59 -3.53
C SER A 133 17.10 9.54 -4.55
N ALA A 134 17.17 8.58 -5.49
CA ALA A 134 16.14 8.32 -6.49
C ALA A 134 14.74 8.11 -5.88
N LEU A 135 14.63 7.29 -4.83
CA LEU A 135 13.40 7.08 -4.07
C LEU A 135 12.86 8.39 -3.49
N ARG A 136 13.74 9.26 -2.96
CA ARG A 136 13.35 10.57 -2.45
C ARG A 136 12.75 11.44 -3.56
N PHE A 137 13.41 11.53 -4.70
CA PHE A 137 12.91 12.28 -5.86
C PHE A 137 11.57 11.76 -6.38
N LEU A 138 11.37 10.44 -6.40
CA LEU A 138 10.13 9.80 -6.83
C LEU A 138 8.94 10.09 -5.89
N VAL A 139 9.16 10.10 -4.57
CA VAL A 139 8.14 10.42 -3.57
C VAL A 139 7.83 11.92 -3.51
N LYS A 140 8.87 12.77 -3.58
CA LYS A 140 8.76 14.22 -3.37
C LYS A 140 8.30 15.00 -4.60
N SER A 141 8.40 14.41 -5.80
CA SER A 141 8.08 15.07 -7.07
C SER A 141 7.09 14.28 -7.94
N ARG A 142 6.51 14.95 -8.94
CA ARG A 142 5.82 14.32 -10.08
C ARG A 142 6.69 14.20 -11.33
N ALA A 143 8.01 14.46 -11.22
CA ALA A 143 8.93 14.54 -12.34
C ALA A 143 9.41 13.16 -12.84
N ARG A 144 9.58 12.95 -14.14
CA ARG A 144 10.24 11.73 -14.65
C ARG A 144 11.69 11.71 -14.14
N LEU A 145 12.11 10.61 -13.56
CA LEU A 145 13.47 10.42 -13.04
C LEU A 145 14.27 9.57 -14.03
N ILE A 146 15.47 10.02 -14.36
CA ILE A 146 16.39 9.35 -15.27
C ILE A 146 17.73 9.18 -14.55
N GLU A 147 18.10 7.93 -14.32
CA GLU A 147 19.24 7.53 -13.52
C GLU A 147 20.35 7.00 -14.42
N PHE A 148 21.56 7.52 -14.29
CA PHE A 148 22.73 7.09 -15.05
C PHE A 148 23.73 6.39 -14.12
N ASP A 149 23.95 5.09 -14.31
CA ASP A 149 24.73 4.29 -13.37
C ASP A 149 25.51 3.19 -14.11
N ILE A 150 26.72 2.88 -13.64
CA ILE A 150 27.57 1.86 -14.26
C ILE A 150 26.95 0.45 -14.17
N GLY A 151 26.13 0.19 -13.15
CA GLY A 151 25.34 -1.04 -13.00
C GLY A 151 26.16 -2.27 -12.60
N GLU A 152 27.37 -2.08 -12.07
CA GLU A 152 28.27 -3.16 -11.65
C GLU A 152 27.79 -3.85 -10.37
N HIS A 153 27.16 -3.08 -9.46
CA HIS A 153 26.59 -3.63 -8.23
C HIS A 153 25.24 -4.30 -8.46
N ALA A 154 25.07 -5.52 -7.94
CA ALA A 154 23.82 -6.28 -8.05
C ALA A 154 22.66 -5.58 -7.33
N TYR A 155 22.92 -4.97 -6.16
CA TYR A 155 21.95 -4.15 -5.43
C TYR A 155 21.34 -3.02 -6.28
N ALA A 156 22.07 -2.42 -7.23
CA ALA A 156 21.55 -1.34 -8.06
C ALA A 156 20.42 -1.81 -8.99
N LYS A 157 20.58 -2.98 -9.62
CA LYS A 157 19.54 -3.56 -10.48
C LYS A 157 18.33 -4.03 -9.66
N LEU A 158 18.57 -4.53 -8.44
CA LEU A 158 17.53 -4.92 -7.50
C LEU A 158 16.68 -3.72 -7.03
N ALA A 159 17.34 -2.62 -6.64
CA ALA A 159 16.70 -1.38 -6.24
C ALA A 159 15.95 -0.71 -7.40
N ALA A 160 16.54 -0.66 -8.59
CA ALA A 160 15.90 -0.14 -9.79
C ALA A 160 14.58 -0.87 -10.09
N LYS A 161 14.56 -2.20 -10.03
CA LYS A 161 13.35 -3.00 -10.18
C LYS A 161 12.30 -2.65 -9.11
N PHE A 162 12.69 -2.65 -7.83
CA PHE A 162 11.81 -2.31 -6.71
C PHE A 162 11.17 -0.92 -6.84
N LEU A 163 11.92 0.07 -7.33
CA LEU A 163 11.42 1.42 -7.56
C LEU A 163 10.54 1.50 -8.82
N GLN A 164 10.89 0.83 -9.91
CA GLN A 164 10.07 0.80 -11.14
C GLN A 164 8.70 0.14 -10.89
N GLU A 165 8.64 -0.90 -10.03
CA GLU A 165 7.38 -1.55 -9.63
C GLU A 165 6.49 -0.62 -8.76
N ARG A 166 7.08 0.20 -7.89
CA ARG A 166 6.37 1.16 -7.02
C ARG A 166 6.01 2.47 -7.73
N PHE A 167 6.78 2.86 -8.73
CA PHE A 167 6.64 4.12 -9.49
C PHE A 167 6.58 3.82 -11.00
N PRO A 168 5.54 3.11 -11.48
CA PRO A 168 5.46 2.66 -12.87
C PRO A 168 5.49 3.83 -13.86
N GLY A 169 6.39 3.73 -14.85
CA GLY A 169 6.59 4.75 -15.88
C GLY A 169 7.25 6.06 -15.41
N ARG A 170 7.66 6.15 -14.14
CA ARG A 170 8.29 7.37 -13.56
C ARG A 170 9.81 7.31 -13.49
N LEU A 171 10.40 6.12 -13.40
CA LEU A 171 11.85 5.89 -13.32
C LEU A 171 12.36 5.19 -14.59
N VAL A 172 13.48 5.68 -15.13
CA VAL A 172 14.28 5.02 -16.16
C VAL A 172 15.73 4.93 -15.67
N ASN A 173 16.30 3.73 -15.64
CA ASN A 173 17.73 3.53 -15.36
C ASN A 173 18.47 3.26 -16.67
N VAL A 174 19.52 4.04 -16.94
CA VAL A 174 20.41 3.95 -18.10
C VAL A 174 21.73 3.37 -17.62
N TRP A 175 21.95 2.08 -17.92
CA TRP A 175 23.10 1.33 -17.45
C TRP A 175 24.32 1.52 -18.36
N GLY A 176 25.49 1.76 -17.77
CA GLY A 176 26.78 1.88 -18.44
C GLY A 176 27.56 3.12 -18.01
N ASN A 177 28.76 3.31 -18.57
CA ASN A 177 29.61 4.45 -18.22
C ASN A 177 28.92 5.78 -18.54
N SER A 178 28.67 6.59 -17.51
CA SER A 178 27.95 7.87 -17.62
C SER A 178 28.64 8.88 -18.53
N THR A 179 29.97 8.82 -18.70
CA THR A 179 30.69 9.68 -19.66
C THR A 179 30.34 9.38 -21.12
N VAL A 180 29.74 8.21 -21.39
CA VAL A 180 29.26 7.78 -22.71
C VAL A 180 27.73 7.87 -22.79
N THR A 181 27.01 7.44 -21.76
CA THR A 181 25.54 7.37 -21.79
C THR A 181 24.86 8.74 -21.59
N LEU A 182 25.42 9.66 -20.80
CA LEU A 182 24.86 11.01 -20.65
C LEU A 182 24.89 11.81 -21.97
N PRO A 183 26.02 11.93 -22.70
CA PRO A 183 26.04 12.70 -23.96
C PRO A 183 25.22 12.09 -25.10
N GLN A 184 24.88 10.81 -24.99
CA GLN A 184 24.07 10.09 -25.97
C GLN A 184 22.56 10.17 -25.70
N TYR A 185 22.13 10.63 -24.52
CA TYR A 185 20.72 10.68 -24.14
C TYR A 185 20.04 11.96 -24.64
N HIS A 186 18.94 11.83 -25.38
CA HIS A 186 18.19 12.93 -26.01
C HIS A 186 16.67 12.72 -25.93
#